data_AF-A0A4U5MRK7-F1
#
_entry.id   AF-A0A4U5MRK7-F1
#
_cell.length_a   1.000
_cell.length_b   1.000
_cell.length_c   1.000
_cell.angle_alpha   90.00
_cell.angle_beta   90.00
_cell.angle_gamma   90.00
#
_symmetry.space_group_name_H-M   'P 1'
#
loop_
_entity.id
_entity.type
_entity.pdbx_description
1 polymer ?
#
loop_
_entity_poly.entity_id
_entity_poly.type
_entity_poly.pdbx_seq_one_letter_code
_entity_poly.pdbx_strand_id
1 'polypeptide(L)'
;MALRLVPRFKSVITRGMCTPGNLGDPGAGSGRSGGGGGSIRDAGGAFGKLEAAREEEYFHKLQRAQLKAMKQEINKEIEHHEQQAKNHQEVIERHKRRMKELEDEVKSMGKK
;
A
#
# COMPACT_ATOMS: atom_id res chain seq x y z
N MET A 1 -37.99 43.34 -10.23
CA MET A 1 -37.10 43.01 -11.37
C MET A 1 -36.47 41.64 -11.11
N ALA A 2 -36.83 40.65 -11.91
CA ALA A 2 -36.35 39.27 -11.78
C ALA A 2 -35.04 39.10 -12.56
N LEU A 3 -33.93 38.87 -11.86
CA LEU A 3 -32.67 38.45 -12.47
C LEU A 3 -32.67 36.92 -12.55
N ARG A 4 -32.95 36.40 -13.75
CA ARG A 4 -32.87 34.98 -14.09
C ARG A 4 -31.40 34.56 -14.09
N LEU A 5 -31.02 33.68 -13.16
CA LEU A 5 -29.74 32.98 -13.16
C LEU A 5 -29.78 31.89 -14.24
N VAL A 6 -29.06 32.09 -15.34
CA VAL A 6 -28.87 31.08 -16.39
C VAL A 6 -27.77 30.08 -15.95
N PRO A 7 -27.96 28.76 -16.11
CA PRO A 7 -26.92 27.78 -15.81
C PRO A 7 -25.82 27.82 -16.89
N ARG A 8 -24.56 27.96 -16.48
CA ARG A 8 -23.41 27.86 -17.39
C ARG A 8 -23.27 26.42 -17.90
N PHE A 9 -23.12 26.34 -19.21
CA PHE A 9 -22.94 25.15 -20.02
C PHE A 9 -21.76 24.26 -19.58
N LYS A 10 -22.06 22.97 -19.49
CA LYS A 10 -21.29 21.78 -19.91
C LYS A 10 -19.78 21.96 -20.12
N SER A 11 -18.97 21.33 -19.26
CA SER A 11 -17.73 20.68 -19.71
C SER A 11 -17.91 19.17 -19.53
N VAL A 12 -18.19 18.50 -20.64
CA VAL A 12 -18.10 17.05 -20.76
C VAL A 12 -16.61 16.72 -20.74
N ILE A 13 -16.10 16.19 -19.64
CA ILE A 13 -14.79 15.54 -19.63
C ILE A 13 -14.98 14.21 -20.37
N THR A 14 -14.73 14.22 -21.68
CA THR A 14 -14.50 12.99 -22.44
C THR A 14 -13.17 12.39 -21.97
N ARG A 15 -13.21 11.54 -20.94
CA ARG A 15 -12.13 10.58 -20.72
C ARG A 15 -12.11 9.68 -21.95
N GLY A 16 -11.08 9.84 -22.79
CA GLY A 16 -10.80 8.92 -23.89
C GLY A 16 -10.82 7.48 -23.37
N MET A 17 -11.71 6.67 -23.93
CA MET A 17 -11.74 5.24 -23.70
C MET A 17 -10.47 4.64 -24.31
N CYS A 18 -9.59 4.08 -23.48
CA CYS A 18 -8.60 3.13 -23.95
C CYS A 18 -9.34 1.95 -24.59
N THR A 19 -9.19 1.79 -25.90
CA THR A 19 -9.51 0.55 -26.58
C THR A 19 -8.71 -0.58 -25.92
N PRO A 20 -9.32 -1.73 -25.56
CA PRO A 20 -8.56 -2.91 -25.19
C PRO A 20 -7.89 -3.41 -26.48
N GLY A 21 -6.70 -2.90 -26.76
CA GLY A 21 -5.83 -3.38 -27.81
C GLY A 21 -5.54 -4.87 -27.56
N ASN A 22 -5.82 -5.65 -28.59
CA ASN A 22 -5.47 -7.05 -28.81
C ASN A 22 -4.36 -7.56 -27.86
N LEU A 23 -4.74 -8.44 -26.91
CA LEU A 23 -3.78 -9.12 -26.06
C LEU A 23 -2.98 -10.08 -26.95
N GLY A 24 -1.74 -9.71 -27.32
CA GLY A 24 -0.82 -10.63 -27.99
C GLY A 24 -0.60 -11.90 -27.16
N ASP A 25 -0.47 -13.04 -27.83
CA ASP A 25 -0.27 -14.37 -27.22
C ASP A 25 1.12 -14.41 -26.52
N PRO A 26 1.22 -14.80 -25.23
CA PRO A 26 2.49 -14.89 -24.52
C PRO A 26 3.48 -15.80 -25.29
N GLY A 27 4.64 -15.23 -25.63
CA GLY A 27 5.69 -15.91 -26.39
C GLY A 27 5.49 -15.95 -27.92
N ALA A 28 4.60 -15.13 -28.49
CA ALA A 28 4.39 -15.04 -29.95
C ALA A 28 5.37 -14.11 -30.69
N GLY A 29 6.42 -13.61 -30.03
CA GLY A 29 7.37 -12.67 -30.64
C GLY A 29 6.82 -11.24 -30.75
N SER A 30 7.67 -10.26 -30.46
CA SER A 30 7.37 -8.81 -30.44
C SER A 30 6.02 -8.36 -29.84
N GLY A 31 5.65 -8.83 -28.65
CA GLY A 31 4.39 -8.43 -27.99
C GLY A 31 4.34 -8.51 -26.46
N ARG A 32 3.94 -7.37 -25.86
CA ARG A 32 3.42 -7.07 -24.50
C ARG A 32 4.31 -7.05 -23.25
N SER A 33 5.53 -7.59 -23.25
CA SER A 33 6.54 -7.24 -22.25
C SER A 33 7.72 -6.53 -22.93
N GLY A 34 8.06 -5.34 -22.44
CA GLY A 34 8.96 -4.42 -23.12
C GLY A 34 10.33 -5.02 -23.45
N GLY A 35 10.71 -4.91 -24.72
CA GLY A 35 12.01 -5.31 -25.27
C GLY A 35 11.98 -6.72 -25.85
N GLY A 36 12.32 -6.86 -27.13
CA GLY A 36 12.48 -8.17 -27.78
C GLY A 36 13.42 -9.04 -26.96
N GLY A 37 12.87 -10.05 -26.28
CA GLY A 37 13.57 -10.90 -25.30
C GLY A 37 14.55 -11.88 -25.94
N GLY A 38 15.42 -11.38 -26.81
CA GLY A 38 16.33 -12.16 -27.64
C GLY A 38 15.64 -12.87 -28.80
N SER A 39 16.45 -13.43 -29.71
CA SER A 39 15.98 -14.12 -30.92
C SER A 39 15.06 -15.32 -30.64
N ILE A 40 15.14 -15.92 -29.45
CA ILE A 40 14.35 -17.10 -29.06
C ILE A 40 12.88 -16.75 -28.81
N ARG A 41 12.63 -15.63 -28.13
CA ARG A 41 11.27 -15.13 -27.90
C ARG A 41 10.70 -14.45 -29.11
N ASP A 42 11.54 -13.74 -29.86
CA ASP A 42 11.13 -13.02 -31.06
C ASP A 42 10.76 -13.96 -32.22
N ALA A 43 11.41 -15.14 -32.28
CA ALA A 43 11.06 -16.20 -33.24
C ALA A 43 9.69 -16.87 -32.96
N GLY A 44 9.09 -16.67 -31.78
CA GLY A 44 7.69 -17.06 -31.55
C GLY A 44 7.38 -18.56 -31.57
N GLY A 45 8.31 -19.41 -31.09
CA GLY A 45 8.17 -20.88 -31.10
C GLY A 45 7.75 -21.52 -29.77
N ALA A 46 7.61 -22.85 -29.75
CA ALA A 46 7.27 -23.62 -28.54
C ALA A 46 8.24 -23.35 -27.36
N PHE A 47 9.53 -23.19 -27.66
CA PHE A 47 10.54 -22.82 -26.67
C PHE A 47 10.37 -21.39 -26.16
N GLY A 48 10.02 -20.43 -27.03
CA GLY A 48 9.73 -19.05 -26.64
C GLY A 48 8.50 -18.92 -25.73
N LYS A 49 7.45 -19.72 -25.98
CA LYS A 49 6.27 -19.80 -25.10
C LYS A 49 6.59 -20.42 -23.74
N LEU A 50 7.39 -21.49 -23.71
CA LEU A 50 7.83 -22.12 -22.45
C LEU A 50 8.70 -21.18 -21.61
N GLU A 51 9.59 -20.43 -22.26
CA GLU A 51 10.45 -19.43 -21.62
C GLU A 51 9.65 -18.24 -21.09
N ALA A 52 8.62 -17.79 -21.82
CA ALA A 52 7.69 -16.77 -21.34
C ALA A 52 6.97 -17.21 -20.06
N ALA A 53 6.39 -18.42 -20.06
CA ALA A 53 5.68 -18.95 -18.89
C ALA A 53 6.60 -19.09 -17.65
N ARG A 54 7.82 -19.59 -17.82
CA ARG A 54 8.77 -19.75 -16.72
C ARG A 54 9.22 -18.42 -16.12
N GLU A 55 9.47 -17.41 -16.96
CA GLU A 55 9.80 -16.09 -16.46
C GLU A 55 8.63 -15.43 -15.75
N GLU A 56 7.41 -15.53 -16.31
CA GLU A 56 6.21 -15.03 -15.64
C GLU A 56 6.01 -15.68 -14.26
N GLU A 57 6.19 -16.99 -14.15
CA GLU A 57 6.16 -17.68 -12.86
C GLU A 57 7.23 -17.16 -11.89
N TYR A 58 8.45 -16.94 -12.37
CA TYR A 58 9.55 -16.44 -11.55
C TYR A 58 9.25 -15.03 -11.02
N PHE A 59 8.85 -14.11 -11.90
CA PHE A 59 8.49 -12.75 -11.51
C PHE A 59 7.28 -12.72 -10.59
N HIS A 60 6.28 -13.57 -10.84
CA HIS A 60 5.14 -13.72 -9.94
C HIS A 60 5.58 -14.16 -8.54
N LYS A 61 6.48 -15.15 -8.43
CA LYS A 61 7.01 -15.60 -7.14
C LYS A 61 7.82 -14.50 -6.45
N LEU A 62 8.65 -13.78 -7.20
CA LEU A 62 9.45 -12.67 -6.68
C LEU A 62 8.58 -11.53 -6.13
N GLN A 63 7.56 -11.11 -6.88
CA GLN A 63 6.60 -10.09 -6.44
C GLN A 63 5.84 -10.53 -5.18
N ARG A 64 5.38 -11.80 -5.13
CA ARG A 64 4.75 -12.35 -3.93
C ARG A 64 5.69 -12.33 -2.72
N ALA A 65 6.97 -12.68 -2.92
CA ALA A 65 7.97 -12.69 -1.86
C ALA A 65 8.23 -11.26 -1.33
N GLN A 66 8.38 -10.28 -2.22
CA GLN A 66 8.55 -8.87 -1.85
C GLN A 66 7.35 -8.35 -1.03
N LEU A 67 6.12 -8.60 -1.52
CA LEU A 67 4.91 -8.20 -0.80
C LEU A 67 4.80 -8.89 0.57
N LYS A 68 5.23 -10.14 0.69
CA LYS A 68 5.24 -10.85 1.98
C LYS A 68 6.27 -10.24 2.94
N ALA A 69 7.46 -9.91 2.46
CA ALA A 69 8.50 -9.26 3.27
C ALA A 69 8.02 -7.90 3.80
N MET A 70 7.47 -7.05 2.93
CA MET A 70 6.91 -5.75 3.33
C MET A 70 5.81 -5.89 4.38
N LYS A 71 4.90 -6.85 4.21
CA LYS A 71 3.84 -7.11 5.20
C LYS A 71 4.42 -7.54 6.56
N GLN A 72 5.45 -8.38 6.55
CA GLN A 72 6.10 -8.83 7.78
C GLN A 72 6.83 -7.70 8.50
N GLU A 73 7.51 -6.82 7.76
CA GLU A 73 8.17 -5.64 8.33
C GLU A 73 7.16 -4.68 8.97
N ILE A 74 6.08 -4.35 8.25
CA ILE A 74 5.01 -3.50 8.78
C ILE A 74 4.39 -4.11 10.04
N ASN A 75 4.13 -5.42 10.06
CA ASN A 75 3.57 -6.07 11.25
C ASN A 75 4.52 -5.98 12.45
N LYS A 76 5.84 -6.14 12.25
CA LYS A 76 6.83 -5.98 13.32
C LYS A 76 6.87 -4.55 13.84
N GLU A 77 6.76 -3.56 12.96
CA GLU A 77 6.71 -2.15 13.33
C GLU A 77 5.45 -1.83 14.15
N ILE A 78 4.30 -2.38 13.76
CA ILE A 78 3.04 -2.25 14.52
C ILE A 78 3.22 -2.84 15.92
N GLU A 79 3.69 -4.09 16.03
CA GLU A 79 3.92 -4.74 17.34
C GLU A 79 4.88 -3.93 18.22
N HIS A 80 5.94 -3.37 17.63
CA HIS A 80 6.89 -2.53 18.34
C HIS A 80 6.24 -1.26 18.90
N HIS A 81 5.46 -0.56 18.09
CA HIS A 81 4.77 0.67 18.51
C HIS A 81 3.64 0.39 19.50
N GLU A 82 2.92 -0.73 19.36
CA GLU A 82 1.94 -1.16 20.35
C GLU A 82 2.60 -1.42 21.71
N GLN A 83 3.77 -2.06 21.73
CA GLN A 83 4.51 -2.28 22.96
C GLN A 83 5.00 -0.96 23.58
N GLN A 84 5.48 -0.01 22.77
CA GLN A 84 5.84 1.32 23.26
C GLN A 84 4.63 2.05 23.86
N ALA A 85 3.46 1.98 23.22
CA ALA A 85 2.24 2.58 23.72
C ALA A 85 1.83 2.00 25.08
N LYS A 86 1.90 0.67 25.25
CA LYS A 86 1.64 0.00 26.54
C LYS A 86 2.60 0.48 27.62
N ASN A 87 3.90 0.48 27.35
CA ASN A 87 4.90 0.95 28.30
C ASN A 87 4.66 2.42 28.69
N HIS A 88 4.29 3.27 27.74
CA HIS A 88 3.93 4.66 28.03
C HIS A 88 2.65 4.79 28.86
N GLN A 89 1.64 3.94 28.63
CA GLN A 89 0.43 3.90 29.46
C GLN A 89 0.76 3.55 30.91
N GLU A 90 1.59 2.54 31.16
CA GLU A 90 2.02 2.17 32.52
C GLU A 90 2.73 3.31 33.24
N VAL A 91 3.61 4.04 32.53
CA VAL A 91 4.31 5.22 33.07
C VAL A 91 3.30 6.32 33.41
N ILE A 92 2.31 6.58 32.55
CA ILE A 92 1.24 7.55 32.83
C ILE A 92 0.46 7.15 34.08
N GLU A 93 0.11 5.87 34.24
CA GLU A 93 -0.60 5.38 35.42
C GLU A 93 0.22 5.55 36.70
N ARG A 94 1.52 5.25 36.65
CA ARG A 94 2.43 5.49 37.76
C ARG A 94 2.47 6.98 38.15
N HIS A 95 2.55 7.88 37.18
CA HIS A 95 2.53 9.32 37.45
C HIS A 95 1.18 9.78 38.00
N LYS A 96 0.06 9.26 37.48
CA LYS A 96 -1.28 9.53 38.02
C LYS A 96 -1.40 9.09 39.48
N ARG A 97 -0.85 7.93 39.84
CA ARG A 97 -0.82 7.46 41.23
C ARG A 97 -0.02 8.41 42.13
N ARG A 98 1.18 8.82 41.70
CA ARG A 98 2.02 9.75 42.45
C ARG A 98 1.37 11.13 42.65
N MET A 99 0.63 11.61 41.64
CA MET A 99 -0.15 12.84 41.77
C MET A 99 -1.23 12.73 42.85
N LYS A 100 -1.96 11.61 42.91
CA LYS A 100 -2.97 11.36 43.95
C LYS A 100 -2.35 11.33 45.35
N GLU A 101 -1.22 10.65 45.52
CA GLU A 101 -0.49 10.59 46.80
C GLU A 101 -0.11 12.01 47.27
N LEU A 102 0.44 12.83 46.37
CA LEU A 102 0.79 14.23 46.66
C LEU A 102 -0.44 15.10 46.96
N GLU A 103 -1.55 14.92 46.24
CA GLU A 103 -2.80 15.64 46.50
C GLU A 103 -3.35 15.34 47.90
N ASP A 104 -3.28 14.08 48.34
CA ASP A 104 -3.75 13.68 49.66
C ASP A 104 -2.82 14.19 50.78
N GLU A 105 -1.51 14.21 50.56
CA GLU A 105 -0.54 14.89 51.44
C GLU A 105 -0.86 16.38 51.60
N VAL A 106 -1.09 17.10 50.48
CA VAL A 106 -1.46 18.53 50.51
C VAL A 106 -2.75 18.77 51.29
N LYS A 107 -3.79 17.94 51.08
CA LYS A 107 -5.04 18.02 51.85
C LYS A 107 -4.82 17.79 53.34
N SER A 108 -3.91 16.88 53.72
CA SER A 108 -3.59 16.61 55.12
C SER A 108 -2.85 17.78 55.80
N MET A 109 -2.03 18.52 55.05
CA MET A 109 -1.31 19.69 55.56
C MET A 109 -2.22 20.92 55.76
N GLY A 110 -3.23 21.10 54.91
CA GLY A 110 -4.20 22.21 54.99
C GLY A 110 -5.23 22.10 56.11
N LYS A 111 -5.24 21.01 56.88
CA LYS A 111 -6.16 20.79 58.03
C LYS A 111 -5.57 21.22 59.38
N LYS A 112 -4.44 21.93 59.39
CA LYS A 112 -3.83 22.51 60.60
C LYS A 112 -4.27 23.94 60.82
#